data_AF-A0A8S0QW36-F1
#
_entry.id   AF-A0A8S0QW36-F1
#
_cell.length_a   1.000
_cell.length_b   1.000
_cell.length_c   1.000
_cell.angle_alpha   90.00
_cell.angle_beta   90.00
_cell.angle_gamma   90.00
#
_symmetry.space_group_name_H-M   'P 1'
#
loop_
_entity.id
_entity.type
_entity.pdbx_description
1 polymer ?
#
loop_
_entity_poly.entity_id
_entity_poly.type
_entity_poly.pdbx_seq_one_letter_code
_entity_poly.pdbx_strand_id
1 'polypeptide(L)'
;MATGGGGNLSELYSNSKRLLLKTRDALERLERLEYKSSSVSSSLSTSNGVVSGTSDDPSIVIRRDIIQIQSLCSDMDRLWRSIAAKSQRDLWKIKVKQVAEEVDSLKASLDKYVSRHQ
;
A
#
# COMPACT_ATOMS: atom_id res chain seq x y z
N MET A 1 -16.16 33.71 0.73
CA MET A 1 -16.04 32.53 -0.15
C MET A 1 -14.70 31.85 0.15
N ALA A 2 -14.73 30.72 0.86
CA ALA A 2 -13.52 30.07 1.36
C ALA A 2 -12.93 29.14 0.28
N THR A 3 -12.05 29.69 -0.57
CA THR A 3 -11.04 28.88 -1.28
C THR A 3 -9.97 28.51 -0.27
N GLY A 4 -10.27 27.52 0.57
CA GLY A 4 -9.29 26.88 1.43
C GLY A 4 -8.49 25.90 0.59
N GLY A 5 -7.16 26.02 0.58
CA GLY A 5 -6.20 25.17 -0.16
C GLY A 5 -6.17 23.68 0.25
N GLY A 6 -7.31 23.10 0.64
CA GLY A 6 -7.48 21.70 1.00
C GLY A 6 -7.92 20.79 -0.14
N GLY A 7 -8.26 21.32 -1.32
CA GLY A 7 -8.72 20.51 -2.46
C GLY A 7 -7.71 19.45 -2.91
N ASN A 8 -6.43 19.82 -2.97
CA ASN A 8 -5.38 18.91 -3.41
C ASN A 8 -4.99 17.87 -2.32
N LEU A 9 -4.75 18.32 -1.08
CA LEU A 9 -4.42 17.43 0.04
C LEU A 9 -5.51 16.40 0.35
N SER A 10 -6.77 16.80 0.25
CA SER A 10 -7.92 15.90 0.49
C SER A 10 -8.03 14.83 -0.57
N GLU A 11 -7.76 15.18 -1.83
CA GLU A 11 -7.76 14.24 -2.93
C GLU A 11 -6.59 13.25 -2.82
N LEU A 12 -5.37 13.75 -2.57
CA LEU A 12 -4.18 12.92 -2.33
C LEU A 12 -4.37 11.97 -1.15
N TYR A 13 -4.93 12.45 -0.04
CA TYR A 13 -5.22 11.61 1.13
C TYR A 13 -6.25 10.54 0.83
N SER A 14 -7.34 10.90 0.13
CA SER A 14 -8.38 9.95 -0.26
C SER A 14 -7.83 8.88 -1.21
N ASN A 15 -6.95 9.27 -2.13
CA ASN A 15 -6.24 8.36 -3.02
C ASN A 15 -5.30 7.45 -2.24
N SER A 16 -4.46 8.02 -1.35
CA SER A 16 -3.53 7.29 -0.49
C SER A 16 -4.26 6.24 0.35
N LYS A 17 -5.41 6.59 0.94
CA LYS A 17 -6.27 5.66 1.69
C LYS A 17 -6.84 4.55 0.82
N ARG A 18 -7.29 4.88 -0.39
CA ARG A 18 -7.83 3.89 -1.33
C ARG A 18 -6.75 2.88 -1.72
N LEU A 19 -5.54 3.37 -2.03
CA LEU A 19 -4.39 2.54 -2.30
C LEU A 19 -3.99 1.72 -1.07
N LEU A 20 -3.90 2.30 0.13
CA LEU A 20 -3.62 1.57 1.37
C LEU A 20 -4.56 0.37 1.57
N LEU A 21 -5.88 0.59 1.46
CA LEU A 21 -6.87 -0.46 1.63
C LEU A 21 -6.75 -1.54 0.55
N LYS A 22 -6.53 -1.14 -0.71
CA LYS A 22 -6.32 -2.06 -1.83
C LYS A 22 -5.05 -2.90 -1.63
N THR A 23 -3.94 -2.28 -1.23
CA THR A 23 -2.65 -2.93 -0.98
C THR A 23 -2.76 -3.91 0.18
N ARG A 24 -3.47 -3.55 1.25
CA ARG A 24 -3.70 -4.45 2.39
C ARG A 24 -4.53 -5.67 1.99
N ASP A 25 -5.64 -5.48 1.30
CA ASP A 25 -6.49 -6.57 0.82
C ASP A 25 -5.73 -7.47 -0.18
N ALA A 26 -4.89 -6.90 -1.05
CA ALA A 26 -4.02 -7.67 -1.93
C ALA A 26 -2.97 -8.49 -1.15
N LEU A 27 -2.37 -7.92 -0.10
CA LEU A 27 -1.43 -8.62 0.77
C LEU A 27 -2.12 -9.76 1.55
N GLU A 28 -3.29 -9.51 2.13
CA GLU A 28 -4.08 -10.54 2.84
C GLU A 28 -4.44 -11.70 1.91
N ARG A 29 -4.81 -11.41 0.64
CA ARG A 29 -5.07 -12.45 -0.38
C ARG A 29 -3.81 -13.21 -0.76
N LEU A 30 -2.68 -12.51 -0.88
CA LEU A 30 -1.39 -13.11 -1.20
C LEU A 30 -0.98 -14.11 -0.12
N GLU A 31 -1.08 -13.74 1.15
CA GLU A 31 -0.81 -14.63 2.28
C GLU A 31 -1.80 -15.81 2.32
N ARG A 32 -3.09 -15.58 2.03
CA ARG A 32 -4.10 -16.66 2.02
C ARG A 32 -3.88 -17.69 0.91
N LEU A 33 -3.38 -17.26 -0.25
CA LEU A 33 -3.03 -18.16 -1.35
C LEU A 33 -1.84 -19.06 -1.00
N GLU A 34 -0.88 -18.58 -0.21
CA GLU A 34 0.20 -19.44 0.34
C GLU A 34 -0.36 -20.56 1.22
N TYR A 35 -1.24 -20.23 2.18
CA TYR A 35 -1.85 -21.22 3.06
C TYR A 35 -2.67 -22.27 2.29
N LYS A 36 -3.32 -21.84 1.20
CA LYS A 36 -4.09 -22.72 0.33
C LYS A 36 -3.17 -23.63 -0.49
N SER A 37 -2.08 -23.10 -1.05
CA SER A 37 -1.09 -23.89 -1.79
C SER A 37 -0.41 -24.94 -0.91
N SER A 38 -0.19 -24.66 0.38
CA SER A 38 0.32 -25.63 1.35
C SER A 38 -0.70 -26.71 1.74
N SER A 39 -2.00 -26.47 1.55
CA SER A 39 -3.08 -27.40 1.95
C SER A 39 -3.57 -28.33 0.83
N VAL A 40 -3.16 -28.11 -0.44
CA VAL A 40 -3.57 -28.99 -1.57
C VAL A 40 -2.54 -30.07 -1.89
N SER A 41 -1.50 -30.26 -1.06
CA SER A 41 -0.63 -31.44 -1.14
C SER A 41 -1.30 -32.68 -0.53
N SER A 42 -2.54 -32.96 -0.92
CA SER A 42 -3.15 -34.28 -0.81
C SER A 42 -4.36 -34.38 -1.75
N SER A 43 -4.11 -34.26 -3.06
CA SER A 43 -4.75 -35.12 -4.06
C SER A 43 -4.27 -34.77 -5.46
N LEU A 44 -3.59 -35.77 -6.04
CA LEU A 44 -3.48 -36.10 -7.46
C LEU A 44 -2.82 -35.10 -8.41
N SER A 45 -1.79 -35.61 -9.09
CA SER A 45 -1.15 -35.07 -10.27
C SER A 45 -2.06 -34.25 -11.18
N THR A 46 -1.67 -33.02 -11.47
CA THR A 46 -1.82 -32.49 -12.82
C THR A 46 -0.61 -31.62 -13.13
N SER A 47 0.12 -32.03 -14.16
CA SER A 47 1.21 -31.29 -14.77
C SER A 47 0.69 -29.94 -15.27
N ASN A 48 0.85 -28.89 -14.48
CA ASN A 48 0.66 -27.53 -14.94
C ASN A 48 1.92 -26.75 -14.60
N GLY A 49 2.58 -26.32 -15.67
CA GLY A 49 3.92 -25.78 -15.65
C GLY A 49 4.09 -24.71 -14.58
N VAL A 50 5.31 -24.70 -14.05
CA VAL A 50 5.98 -23.49 -13.64
C VAL A 50 5.86 -22.45 -14.77
N VAL A 51 4.76 -21.71 -14.80
CA VAL A 51 4.69 -20.46 -15.55
C VAL A 51 5.33 -19.39 -14.69
N SER A 52 6.64 -19.56 -14.47
CA SER A 52 7.51 -18.43 -14.26
C SER A 52 7.37 -17.55 -15.50
N GLY A 53 6.77 -16.37 -15.35
CA GLY A 53 7.14 -15.25 -16.21
C GLY A 53 6.05 -14.38 -16.83
N THR A 54 4.73 -14.57 -16.63
CA THR A 54 3.75 -13.72 -17.36
C THR A 54 2.54 -13.21 -16.59
N SER A 55 2.49 -13.26 -15.26
CA SER A 55 1.47 -12.55 -14.49
C SER A 55 2.18 -11.72 -13.44
N ASP A 56 2.00 -10.39 -13.44
CA ASP A 56 2.61 -9.46 -12.48
C ASP A 56 2.48 -10.07 -11.08
N ASP A 57 3.62 -10.49 -10.52
CA ASP A 57 3.63 -11.20 -9.25
C ASP A 57 2.93 -10.29 -8.22
N PRO A 58 1.92 -10.78 -7.48
CA PRO A 58 1.15 -9.94 -6.57
C PRO A 58 2.04 -9.17 -5.59
N SER A 59 3.21 -9.70 -5.21
CA SER A 59 4.18 -8.97 -4.39
C SER A 59 4.79 -7.76 -5.12
N ILE A 60 4.97 -7.82 -6.44
CA ILE A 60 5.46 -6.73 -7.29
C ILE A 60 4.39 -5.64 -7.44
N VAL A 61 3.12 -6.01 -7.64
CA VAL A 61 2.00 -5.03 -7.63
C VAL A 61 1.95 -4.30 -6.29
N ILE A 62 1.98 -5.05 -5.17
CA ILE A 62 1.92 -4.49 -3.82
C ILE A 62 3.15 -3.58 -3.57
N ARG A 63 4.36 -3.99 -3.98
CA ARG A 63 5.57 -3.14 -3.91
C ARG A 63 5.38 -1.83 -4.67
N ARG A 64 4.83 -1.89 -5.89
CA ARG A 64 4.59 -0.70 -6.73
C ARG A 64 3.54 0.21 -6.07
N ASP A 65 2.44 -0.33 -5.58
CA ASP A 65 1.41 0.42 -4.87
C ASP A 65 1.98 1.08 -3.59
N ILE A 66 2.83 0.39 -2.81
CA ILE A 66 3.54 0.96 -1.64
C ILE A 66 4.38 2.18 -2.05
N ILE A 67 5.19 2.06 -3.10
CA ILE A 67 6.03 3.17 -3.59
C ILE A 67 5.16 4.36 -4.03
N GLN A 68 4.00 4.10 -4.65
CA GLN A 68 3.06 5.16 -5.00
C GLN A 68 2.50 5.85 -3.75
N ILE A 69 2.08 5.11 -2.72
CA ILE A 69 1.57 5.71 -1.48
C ILE A 69 2.67 6.52 -0.77
N GLN A 70 3.92 6.05 -0.77
CA GLN A 70 5.06 6.83 -0.23
C GLN A 70 5.27 8.16 -0.98
N SER A 71 5.12 8.14 -2.31
CA SER A 71 5.22 9.33 -3.14
C SER A 71 4.09 10.31 -2.82
N LEU A 72 2.85 9.83 -2.70
CA LEU A 72 1.71 10.64 -2.26
C LEU A 72 1.93 11.21 -0.86
N CYS A 73 2.48 10.42 0.07
CA CYS A 73 2.78 10.87 1.42
C CYS A 73 3.80 12.02 1.43
N SER A 74 4.81 11.95 0.56
CA SER A 74 5.83 13.00 0.42
C SER A 74 5.27 14.27 -0.23
N ASP A 75 4.40 14.13 -1.22
CA ASP A 75 3.71 15.28 -1.83
C ASP A 75 2.79 15.97 -0.82
N MET A 76 2.01 15.16 -0.07
CA MET A 76 1.21 15.66 1.03
C MET A 76 2.07 16.33 2.10
N ASP A 77 3.27 15.80 2.40
CA ASP A 77 4.20 16.39 3.37
C ASP A 77 4.55 17.84 3.03
N ARG A 78 4.96 18.01 1.78
CA ARG A 78 5.35 19.30 1.23
C ARG A 78 4.17 20.29 1.18
N LEU A 79 2.98 19.80 0.85
CA LEU A 79 1.76 20.61 0.79
C LEU A 79 1.31 21.07 2.18
N TRP A 80 1.29 20.20 3.20
CA TRP A 80 0.83 20.60 4.53
C TRP A 80 1.78 21.60 5.20
N ARG A 81 3.09 21.50 4.95
CA ARG A 81 4.08 22.47 5.42
C ARG A 81 3.90 23.86 4.81
N SER A 82 3.31 23.93 3.62
CA SER A 82 3.02 25.18 2.91
C SER A 82 1.70 25.85 3.37
N ILE A 83 0.92 25.20 4.23
CA ILE A 83 -0.33 25.77 4.77
C ILE A 83 -0.01 26.85 5.80
N ALA A 84 -0.55 28.06 5.60
CA ALA A 84 -0.41 29.18 6.54
C ALA A 84 -1.20 28.97 7.85
N ALA A 85 -2.39 28.36 7.76
CA ALA A 85 -3.26 28.12 8.91
C ALA A 85 -2.73 26.98 9.82
N LYS A 86 -2.28 27.34 11.03
CA LYS A 86 -1.70 26.41 12.01
C LYS A 86 -2.60 25.21 12.32
N SER A 87 -3.88 25.42 12.61
CA SER A 87 -4.82 24.33 12.95
C SER A 87 -5.00 23.32 11.80
N GLN A 88 -5.04 23.81 10.55
CA GLN A 88 -5.11 22.93 9.37
C GLN A 88 -3.80 22.18 9.16
N ARG A 89 -2.67 22.86 9.34
CA ARG A 89 -1.33 22.28 9.27
C ARG A 89 -1.15 21.12 10.24
N ASP A 90 -1.50 21.32 11.52
CA ASP A 90 -1.39 20.28 12.56
C ASP A 90 -2.30 19.07 12.25
N LEU A 91 -3.52 19.31 11.78
CA LEU A 91 -4.43 18.24 11.36
C LEU A 91 -3.85 17.42 10.20
N TRP A 92 -3.31 18.09 9.18
CA TRP A 92 -2.69 17.41 8.05
C TRP A 92 -1.41 16.67 8.43
N LYS A 93 -0.59 17.23 9.30
CA LYS A 93 0.60 16.57 9.85
C LYS A 93 0.25 15.24 10.51
N ILE A 94 -0.81 15.20 11.33
CA ILE A 94 -1.27 13.96 11.98
C ILE A 94 -1.75 12.94 10.95
N LYS A 95 -2.55 13.37 9.96
CA LYS A 95 -3.03 12.49 8.88
C LYS A 95 -1.91 11.90 8.03
N VAL A 96 -0.92 12.71 7.67
CA VAL A 96 0.24 12.30 6.86
C VAL A 96 1.08 11.30 7.65
N LYS A 97 1.33 11.58 8.93
CA LYS A 97 2.03 10.65 9.83
C LYS A 97 1.31 9.29 9.89
N GLN A 98 0.00 9.29 10.06
CA GLN A 98 -0.80 8.06 10.07
C GLN A 98 -0.64 7.26 8.77
N VAL A 99 -0.70 7.92 7.61
CA VAL A 99 -0.51 7.25 6.31
C VAL A 99 0.90 6.68 6.19
N ALA A 100 1.93 7.42 6.62
CA ALA A 100 3.30 6.94 6.59
C ALA A 100 3.50 5.68 7.46
N GLU A 101 2.95 5.66 8.67
CA GLU A 101 3.02 4.52 9.58
C GLU A 101 2.33 3.27 8.99
N GLU A 102 1.16 3.44 8.37
CA GLU A 102 0.45 2.33 7.71
C GLU A 102 1.22 1.77 6.51
N VAL A 103 1.83 2.65 5.69
CA VAL A 103 2.64 2.23 4.54
C VAL A 103 3.90 1.48 4.97
N ASP A 104 4.56 1.93 6.05
CA ASP A 104 5.72 1.25 6.60
C ASP A 104 5.35 -0.15 7.12
N SER A 105 4.21 -0.26 7.81
CA SER A 105 3.68 -1.55 8.28
C SER A 105 3.39 -2.54 7.14
N LEU A 106 2.78 -2.05 6.05
CA LEU A 106 2.55 -2.84 4.83
C LEU A 106 3.87 -3.27 4.18
N LYS A 107 4.84 -2.35 4.09
CA LYS A 107 6.16 -2.64 3.52
C LYS A 107 6.91 -3.68 4.34
N ALA A 108 6.90 -3.57 5.67
CA ALA A 108 7.53 -4.54 6.55
C ALA A 108 6.89 -5.93 6.41
N SER A 109 5.56 -5.99 6.32
CA SER A 109 4.82 -7.24 6.12
C SER A 109 5.15 -7.89 4.77
N LEU A 110 5.22 -7.08 3.71
CA LEU A 110 5.61 -7.55 2.38
C LEU A 110 7.07 -7.99 2.31
N ASP A 111 7.98 -7.28 2.96
CA ASP A 111 9.40 -7.64 3.03
C ASP A 111 9.60 -8.98 3.74
N LYS A 112 8.85 -9.22 4.82
CA LYS A 112 8.79 -10.50 5.52
C LYS A 112 8.25 -11.61 4.63
N TYR A 113 7.19 -11.35 3.85
CA TYR A 113 6.67 -12.30 2.86
C TYR A 113 7.76 -12.67 1.84
N VAL A 114 8.38 -11.68 1.20
CA VAL A 114 9.36 -11.93 0.15
C VAL A 114 10.60 -12.63 0.70
N SER A 115 11.05 -12.29 1.91
CA SER A 115 12.17 -12.96 2.58
C SER A 115 11.92 -14.44 2.87
N ARG A 116 10.66 -14.89 2.97
CA ARG A 116 10.31 -16.31 3.12
C ARG A 116 10.27 -17.07 1.79
N HIS A 117 10.17 -16.34 0.67
CA HIS A 117 10.04 -16.87 -0.70
C HIS A 117 11.30 -16.68 -1.54
N GLN A 118 12.37 -16.12 -0.97
CA GLN A 118 13.70 -15.97 -1.57
C GLN A 118 14.66 -17.00 -0.98
#